data_AF-T1GGT4-F1
#
_entry.id   AF-T1GGT4-F1
#
_cell.length_a   1.000
_cell.length_b   1.000
_cell.length_c   1.000
_cell.angle_alpha   90.00
_cell.angle_beta   90.00
_cell.angle_gamma   90.00
#
_symmetry.space_group_name_H-M   'P 1'
#
loop_
_entity.id
_entity.type
_entity.pdbx_description
1 polymer ?
#
loop_
_entity_poly.entity_id
_entity_poly.type
_entity_poly.pdbx_seq_one_letter_code
_entity_poly.pdbx_strand_id
1 'polypeptide(L)'
;MDRYDGNNLEYGVYIPITLKVLQISCKEQVCEVISLWKILNDHNFELIVASLSNNLKTILSTSTFRDLIITRTDICSNLIISVMNSYLNDNASVSNISLKLRESCPNLYRREDAISFKATEILIGSKKCVNLEEKDQQFRTALQLCKDSAPNLQLSNICQQS
;
A
#
# COMPACT_ATOMS: atom_id res chain seq x y z
N MET A 1 36.95 44.02 -8.76
CA MET A 1 35.58 43.99 -9.34
C MET A 1 35.19 42.53 -9.34
N ASP A 2 34.99 42.00 -8.14
CA ASP A 2 34.81 40.58 -7.85
C ASP A 2 33.32 40.26 -7.82
N ARG A 3 32.83 39.54 -8.84
CA ARG A 3 31.54 38.83 -8.79
C ARG A 3 31.48 37.73 -9.84
N TYR A 4 32.27 36.68 -9.73
CA TYR A 4 31.96 35.37 -10.31
C TYR A 4 32.55 34.28 -9.39
N ASP A 5 31.88 33.12 -9.33
CA ASP A 5 32.25 31.89 -8.59
C ASP A 5 31.65 31.61 -7.20
N GLY A 6 30.41 32.06 -6.95
CA GLY A 6 29.56 31.45 -5.90
C GLY A 6 28.73 30.27 -6.39
N ASN A 7 28.23 30.33 -7.64
CA ASN A 7 27.23 29.39 -8.14
C ASN A 7 27.82 28.09 -8.72
N ASN A 8 29.01 28.12 -9.33
CA ASN A 8 29.58 26.95 -10.02
C ASN A 8 29.98 25.80 -9.06
N LEU A 9 30.42 26.11 -7.84
CA LEU A 9 30.74 25.08 -6.84
C LEU A 9 29.47 24.43 -6.26
N GLU A 10 28.38 25.19 -6.10
CA GLU A 10 27.11 24.67 -5.57
C GLU A 10 26.44 23.71 -6.57
N TYR A 11 26.39 24.08 -7.86
CA TYR A 11 25.86 23.21 -8.91
C TYR A 11 26.72 21.96 -9.15
N GLY A 12 28.05 22.07 -9.02
CA GLY A 12 28.98 20.96 -9.19
C GLY A 12 28.84 19.84 -8.15
N VAL A 13 28.32 20.16 -6.96
CA VAL A 13 28.03 19.20 -5.89
C VAL A 13 26.56 18.75 -5.93
N TYR A 14 25.63 19.65 -6.27
CA TYR A 14 24.21 19.36 -6.32
C TYR A 14 23.84 18.35 -7.41
N ILE A 15 24.36 18.49 -8.63
CA ILE A 15 24.02 17.61 -9.76
C ILE A 15 24.35 16.13 -9.48
N PRO A 16 25.56 15.76 -9.00
CA PRO A 16 25.86 14.38 -8.62
C PRO A 16 25.00 13.84 -7.47
N ILE A 17 24.62 14.69 -6.51
CA ILE A 17 23.75 14.29 -5.40
C ILE A 17 22.34 14.00 -5.90
N THR A 18 21.75 14.91 -6.69
CA THR A 18 20.43 14.72 -7.29
C THR A 18 20.40 13.47 -8.19
N LEU A 19 21.45 13.24 -8.99
CA LEU A 19 21.56 12.03 -9.82
C LEU A 19 21.61 10.75 -8.97
N LYS A 20 22.39 10.74 -7.89
CA LYS A 20 22.45 9.58 -6.97
C LYS A 20 21.12 9.33 -6.28
N VAL A 21 20.43 10.37 -5.82
CA VAL A 21 19.11 10.25 -5.17
C VAL A 21 18.08 9.68 -6.15
N LEU A 22 18.04 10.19 -7.40
CA LEU A 22 17.16 9.67 -8.44
C LEU A 22 17.47 8.21 -8.77
N GLN A 23 18.75 7.84 -8.90
CA GLN A 23 19.16 6.47 -9.21
C GLN A 23 18.78 5.49 -8.09
N ILE A 24 19.02 5.85 -6.83
CA ILE A 24 18.65 5.04 -5.66
C ILE A 24 17.12 4.86 -5.61
N SER A 25 16.37 5.96 -5.73
CA SER A 25 14.91 5.92 -5.69
C SER A 25 14.31 5.08 -6.81
N CYS A 26 14.80 5.22 -8.04
CA CYS A 26 14.35 4.38 -9.16
C CYS A 26 14.68 2.89 -8.93
N LYS A 27 15.85 2.58 -8.37
CA LYS A 27 16.21 1.18 -8.06
C LYS A 27 15.25 0.58 -7.04
N GLU A 28 14.96 1.30 -5.96
CA GLU A 28 14.01 0.86 -4.94
C GLU A 28 12.60 0.69 -5.53
N GLN A 29 12.12 1.66 -6.31
CA GLN A 29 10.81 1.57 -6.98
C GLN A 29 10.67 0.34 -7.87
N VAL A 30 11.68 0.03 -8.69
CA VAL A 30 11.68 -1.16 -9.55
C VAL A 30 11.64 -2.43 -8.71
N CYS A 31 12.48 -2.53 -7.68
CA CYS A 31 12.52 -3.70 -6.80
C CYS A 31 11.18 -3.93 -6.09
N GLU A 32 10.53 -2.87 -5.60
CA GLU A 32 9.23 -2.98 -4.93
C GLU A 32 8.13 -3.46 -5.89
N VAL A 33 8.07 -2.89 -7.10
CA VAL A 33 7.06 -3.28 -8.10
C VAL A 33 7.25 -4.74 -8.53
N ILE A 34 8.50 -5.18 -8.76
CA ILE A 34 8.80 -6.59 -9.04
C ILE A 34 8.41 -7.49 -7.87
N SER A 35 8.68 -7.05 -6.64
CA SER A 35 8.35 -7.83 -5.45
C SER A 35 6.84 -7.95 -5.25
N LEU A 36 6.09 -6.87 -5.51
CA LEU A 36 4.63 -6.91 -5.54
C LEU A 36 4.14 -7.90 -6.60
N TRP A 37 4.68 -7.85 -7.82
CA TRP A 37 4.34 -8.80 -8.89
C TRP A 37 4.60 -10.25 -8.50
N LYS A 38 5.71 -10.52 -7.80
CA LYS A 38 6.01 -11.84 -7.28
C LYS A 38 4.98 -12.30 -6.26
N ILE A 39 4.62 -11.43 -5.31
CA ILE A 39 3.56 -11.70 -4.31
C ILE A 39 2.24 -12.02 -5.02
N LEU A 40 1.84 -11.20 -6.00
CA LEU A 40 0.61 -11.41 -6.76
C LEU A 40 0.58 -12.78 -7.47
N ASN A 41 1.71 -13.19 -8.05
CA ASN A 41 1.82 -14.51 -8.67
C ASN A 41 1.75 -15.66 -7.64
N ASP A 42 2.34 -15.50 -6.46
CA ASP A 42 2.25 -16.49 -5.37
C ASP A 42 0.80 -16.68 -4.84
N HIS A 43 -0.09 -15.70 -5.09
CA HIS A 43 -1.47 -15.66 -4.59
C HIS A 43 -2.53 -15.78 -5.72
N ASN A 44 -2.23 -16.52 -6.78
CA ASN A 44 -3.12 -16.74 -7.92
C ASN A 44 -3.57 -15.43 -8.59
N PHE A 45 -2.64 -14.80 -9.30
CA PHE A 45 -2.85 -13.53 -9.99
C PHE A 45 -4.15 -13.45 -10.81
N GLU A 46 -4.55 -14.53 -11.46
CA GLU A 46 -5.80 -14.58 -12.24
C GLU A 46 -7.05 -14.29 -11.41
N LEU A 47 -7.14 -14.81 -10.18
CA LEU A 47 -8.27 -14.55 -9.28
C LEU A 47 -8.27 -13.09 -8.80
N ILE A 48 -7.08 -12.57 -8.50
CA ILE A 48 -6.91 -11.17 -8.10
C ILE A 48 -7.36 -10.26 -9.25
N VAL A 49 -6.90 -10.51 -10.47
CA VAL A 49 -7.34 -9.74 -11.65
C VAL A 49 -8.84 -9.88 -11.88
N ALA A 50 -9.41 -11.09 -11.73
CA ALA A 50 -10.85 -11.31 -11.88
C ALA A 50 -11.68 -10.44 -10.92
N SER A 51 -11.17 -10.18 -9.71
CA SER A 51 -11.81 -9.32 -8.71
C SER A 51 -11.74 -7.82 -9.01
N LEU A 52 -10.86 -7.38 -9.92
CA LEU A 52 -10.74 -5.98 -10.31
C LEU A 52 -11.93 -5.50 -11.15
N SER A 53 -12.19 -4.19 -11.07
CA SER A 53 -13.15 -3.52 -11.96
C SER A 53 -12.71 -3.58 -13.42
N ASN A 54 -13.67 -3.54 -14.36
CA ASN A 54 -13.35 -3.59 -15.80
C ASN A 54 -12.45 -2.44 -16.24
N ASN A 55 -12.60 -1.25 -15.64
CA ASN A 55 -11.72 -0.12 -15.91
C ASN A 55 -10.28 -0.43 -15.50
N LEU A 56 -10.06 -0.96 -14.28
CA LEU A 56 -8.73 -1.31 -13.82
C LEU A 56 -8.12 -2.46 -14.62
N LYS A 57 -8.90 -3.45 -15.06
CA LYS A 57 -8.45 -4.51 -15.97
C LYS A 57 -7.94 -3.95 -17.29
N THR A 58 -8.70 -3.03 -17.90
CA THR A 58 -8.28 -2.36 -19.13
C THR A 58 -6.99 -1.60 -18.91
N ILE A 59 -6.91 -0.75 -17.87
CA ILE A 59 -5.70 0.02 -17.58
C ILE A 59 -4.51 -0.93 -17.36
N LEU A 60 -4.67 -1.99 -16.57
CA LEU A 60 -3.62 -2.98 -16.32
C LEU A 60 -3.15 -3.66 -17.61
N SER A 61 -4.07 -4.00 -18.52
CA SER A 61 -3.74 -4.63 -19.81
C SER A 61 -3.00 -3.72 -20.79
N THR A 62 -3.25 -2.41 -20.71
CA THR A 62 -2.60 -1.40 -21.56
C THR A 62 -1.37 -0.76 -20.93
N SER A 63 -1.14 -1.01 -19.64
CA SER A 63 -0.01 -0.43 -18.90
C SER A 63 1.27 -1.17 -19.22
N THR A 64 2.34 -0.41 -19.48
CA THR A 64 3.68 -0.97 -19.54
C THR A 64 4.27 -1.09 -18.15
N PHE A 65 5.30 -1.94 -18.00
CA PHE A 65 6.04 -2.02 -16.75
C PHE A 65 6.64 -0.67 -16.31
N ARG A 66 7.03 0.17 -17.30
CA ARG A 66 7.48 1.54 -17.06
C ARG A 66 6.40 2.39 -16.40
N ASP A 67 5.14 2.26 -16.82
CA ASP A 67 4.03 3.03 -16.27
C ASP A 67 3.74 2.64 -14.80
N LEU A 68 3.92 1.36 -14.46
CA LEU A 68 3.79 0.87 -13.09
C LEU A 68 4.88 1.43 -12.16
N ILE A 69 6.10 1.63 -12.67
CA ILE A 69 7.24 2.14 -11.89
C ILE A 69 7.19 3.66 -11.76
N ILE A 70 7.08 4.38 -12.89
CA ILE A 70 7.27 5.83 -12.95
C ILE A 70 6.03 6.56 -12.45
N THR A 71 4.86 6.11 -12.89
CA THR A 71 3.61 6.80 -12.60
C THR A 71 3.01 6.32 -11.28
N ARG A 72 3.52 5.20 -10.71
CA ARG A 72 2.95 4.47 -9.57
C ARG A 72 1.42 4.60 -9.58
N THR A 73 0.81 4.21 -10.70
CA THR A 73 -0.63 4.35 -10.89
C THR A 73 -1.37 3.67 -9.74
N ASP A 74 -2.55 4.17 -9.40
CA ASP A 74 -3.49 3.60 -8.41
C ASP A 74 -3.68 2.08 -8.57
N ILE A 75 -3.35 1.53 -9.73
CA ILE A 75 -3.25 0.09 -10.02
C ILE A 75 -2.48 -0.68 -8.94
N CYS A 76 -1.26 -0.26 -8.53
CA CYS A 76 -0.49 -1.03 -7.55
C CYS A 76 -1.21 -1.10 -6.20
N SER A 77 -1.77 0.03 -5.76
CA SER A 77 -2.60 0.11 -4.55
C SER A 77 -3.85 -0.76 -4.67
N ASN A 78 -4.54 -0.71 -5.81
CA ASN A 78 -5.72 -1.53 -6.07
C ASN A 78 -5.41 -3.03 -6.11
N LEU A 79 -4.27 -3.43 -6.65
CA LEU A 79 -3.81 -4.81 -6.64
C LEU A 79 -3.55 -5.29 -5.21
N ILE A 80 -2.90 -4.47 -4.38
CA ILE A 80 -2.69 -4.76 -2.96
C ILE A 80 -4.03 -4.90 -2.24
N ILE A 81 -4.95 -3.96 -2.44
CA ILE A 81 -6.29 -4.01 -1.84
C ILE A 81 -7.02 -5.29 -2.26
N SER A 82 -6.90 -5.69 -3.52
CA SER A 82 -7.55 -6.90 -4.05
C SER A 82 -7.01 -8.17 -3.42
N VAL A 83 -5.68 -8.27 -3.24
CA VAL A 83 -5.06 -9.37 -2.49
C VAL A 83 -5.60 -9.40 -1.06
N MET A 84 -5.59 -8.26 -0.37
CA MET A 84 -6.05 -8.21 1.02
C MET A 84 -7.52 -8.60 1.16
N ASN A 85 -8.36 -8.13 0.26
CA ASN A 85 -9.78 -8.47 0.24
C ASN A 85 -9.99 -9.97 -0.04
N SER A 86 -9.15 -10.62 -0.86
CA SER A 86 -9.18 -12.07 -1.04
C SER A 86 -9.00 -12.79 0.30
N TYR A 87 -7.98 -12.39 1.08
CA TYR A 87 -7.74 -12.97 2.41
C TYR A 87 -8.92 -12.77 3.36
N LEU A 88 -9.48 -11.55 3.39
CA LEU A 88 -10.65 -11.24 4.23
C LEU A 88 -11.89 -12.06 3.82
N ASN A 89 -12.13 -12.23 2.53
CA ASN A 89 -13.26 -13.00 2.01
C ASN A 89 -13.13 -14.49 2.34
N ASP A 90 -11.91 -15.02 2.30
CA ASP A 90 -11.60 -16.41 2.66
C ASP A 90 -11.51 -16.64 4.17
N ASN A 91 -11.75 -15.60 5.00
CA ASN A 91 -11.58 -15.61 6.46
C ASN A 91 -10.15 -15.97 6.90
N ALA A 92 -9.18 -15.80 6.01
CA ALA A 92 -7.77 -15.95 6.31
C ALA A 92 -7.25 -14.67 6.94
N SER A 93 -6.26 -14.80 7.84
CA SER A 93 -5.71 -13.60 8.46
C SER A 93 -4.84 -12.81 7.47
N VAL A 94 -5.02 -11.49 7.45
CA VAL A 94 -4.21 -10.55 6.65
C VAL A 94 -2.81 -10.32 7.24
N SER A 95 -2.52 -10.81 8.45
CA SER A 95 -1.27 -10.49 9.16
C SER A 95 -0.02 -10.95 8.41
N ASN A 96 0.00 -12.17 7.87
CA ASN A 96 1.18 -12.70 7.19
C ASN A 96 1.46 -11.99 5.86
N ILE A 97 0.42 -11.75 5.07
CA ILE A 97 0.54 -11.04 3.80
C ILE A 97 0.87 -9.55 4.02
N SER A 98 0.31 -8.92 5.05
CA SER A 98 0.66 -7.55 5.45
C SER A 98 2.12 -7.42 5.84
N LEU A 99 2.67 -8.38 6.59
CA LEU A 99 4.09 -8.41 6.92
C LEU A 99 4.96 -8.54 5.66
N LYS A 100 4.65 -9.50 4.78
CA LYS A 100 5.38 -9.73 3.53
C LYS A 100 5.38 -8.49 2.63
N LEU A 101 4.23 -7.81 2.50
CA LEU A 101 4.10 -6.57 1.73
C LEU A 101 4.91 -5.42 2.34
N ARG A 102 4.95 -5.28 3.67
CA ARG A 102 5.75 -4.25 4.35
C ARG A 102 7.25 -4.48 4.20
N GLU A 103 7.69 -5.72 4.19
CA GLU A 103 9.11 -6.07 4.01
C GLU A 103 9.55 -5.93 2.55
N SER A 104 8.68 -6.31 1.60
CA SER A 104 9.04 -6.41 0.19
C SER A 104 8.77 -5.14 -0.61
N CYS A 105 7.76 -4.35 -0.21
CA CYS A 105 7.38 -3.13 -0.91
C CYS A 105 6.88 -2.01 0.04
N PRO A 106 7.71 -1.53 0.97
CA PRO A 106 7.33 -0.59 2.02
C PRO A 106 6.79 0.75 1.52
N ASN A 107 7.19 1.24 0.34
CA ASN A 107 6.62 2.49 -0.20
C ASN A 107 5.30 2.27 -0.94
N LEU A 108 4.97 1.04 -1.36
CA LEU A 108 3.67 0.68 -1.95
C LEU A 108 2.64 0.27 -0.89
N TYR A 109 3.10 -0.27 0.24
CA TYR A 109 2.24 -0.73 1.32
C TYR A 109 2.78 -0.26 2.67
N ARG A 110 2.13 0.75 3.23
CA ARG A 110 2.63 1.46 4.40
C ARG A 110 2.08 0.87 5.69
N ARG A 111 2.58 1.39 6.81
CA ARG A 111 2.11 0.98 8.15
C ARG A 111 0.63 1.29 8.33
N GLU A 112 0.19 2.42 7.81
CA GLU A 112 -1.19 2.91 7.91
C GLU A 112 -2.16 1.95 7.19
N ASP A 113 -1.75 1.41 6.04
CA ASP A 113 -2.52 0.40 5.31
C ASP A 113 -2.61 -0.91 6.12
N ALA A 114 -1.52 -1.33 6.75
CA ALA A 114 -1.49 -2.50 7.63
C ALA A 114 -2.44 -2.38 8.82
N ILE A 115 -2.46 -1.23 9.46
CA ILE A 115 -3.38 -0.95 10.57
C ILE A 115 -4.82 -0.98 10.05
N SER A 116 -5.09 -0.33 8.91
CA SER A 116 -6.42 -0.27 8.31
C SER A 116 -6.97 -1.67 8.01
N PHE A 117 -6.20 -2.51 7.30
CA PHE A 117 -6.63 -3.88 6.99
C PHE A 117 -6.78 -4.76 8.23
N LYS A 118 -5.92 -4.60 9.24
CA LYS A 118 -6.06 -5.34 10.49
C LYS A 118 -7.33 -4.92 11.25
N ALA A 119 -7.65 -3.63 11.26
CA ALA A 119 -8.90 -3.15 11.82
C ALA A 119 -10.11 -3.71 11.05
N THR A 120 -10.06 -3.71 9.71
CA THR A 120 -11.11 -4.32 8.87
C THR A 120 -11.29 -5.81 9.16
N GLU A 121 -10.21 -6.58 9.31
CA GLU A 121 -10.26 -8.00 9.69
C GLU A 121 -11.01 -8.20 11.02
N ILE A 122 -10.64 -7.42 12.05
CA ILE A 122 -11.28 -7.47 13.37
C ILE A 122 -12.77 -7.11 13.26
N LEU A 123 -13.12 -6.07 12.49
CA LEU A 123 -14.51 -5.65 12.28
C LEU A 123 -15.34 -6.71 11.55
N ILE A 124 -14.78 -7.38 10.54
CA ILE A 124 -15.46 -8.48 9.85
C ILE A 124 -15.64 -9.68 10.80
N GLY A 125 -14.63 -9.99 11.61
CA GLY A 125 -14.73 -11.00 12.66
C GLY A 125 -15.82 -10.69 13.68
N SER A 126 -15.90 -9.44 14.15
CA SER A 126 -16.88 -9.02 15.16
C SER A 126 -18.32 -9.05 14.67
N LYS A 127 -18.56 -8.83 13.37
CA LYS A 127 -19.88 -9.00 12.74
C LYS A 127 -20.35 -10.45 12.78
N LYS A 128 -19.44 -11.43 12.89
CA LYS A 128 -19.74 -12.87 12.99
C LYS A 128 -19.87 -13.35 14.44
N CYS A 129 -19.44 -12.55 15.41
CA CYS A 129 -19.65 -12.83 16.84
C CYS A 129 -21.12 -12.65 17.22
N VAL A 130 -21.71 -13.70 17.78
CA VAL A 130 -23.09 -13.70 18.33
C VAL A 130 -23.11 -13.09 19.73
N ASN A 131 -21.97 -13.05 20.41
CA ASN A 131 -21.82 -12.51 21.76
C ASN A 131 -21.55 -10.99 21.74
N LEU A 132 -22.45 -10.21 22.34
CA LEU A 132 -22.44 -8.74 22.33
C LEU A 132 -21.23 -8.14 23.06
N GLU A 133 -20.71 -8.83 24.09
CA GLU A 133 -19.63 -8.33 24.93
C GLU A 133 -18.26 -8.44 24.25
N GLU A 134 -18.01 -9.57 23.55
CA GLU A 134 -16.82 -9.73 22.70
C GLU A 134 -16.84 -8.77 21.50
N LYS A 135 -18.03 -8.51 20.96
CA LYS A 135 -18.22 -7.55 19.88
C LYS A 135 -17.85 -6.13 20.31
N ASP A 136 -18.30 -5.69 21.50
CA ASP A 136 -17.93 -4.37 22.05
C ASP A 136 -16.43 -4.25 22.29
N GLN A 137 -15.80 -5.31 22.81
CA GLN A 137 -14.35 -5.33 23.04
C GLN A 137 -13.54 -5.25 21.73
N GLN A 138 -13.99 -5.93 20.67
CA GLN A 138 -13.36 -5.85 19.34
C GLN A 138 -13.54 -4.47 18.70
N PHE A 139 -14.72 -3.84 18.85
CA PHE A 139 -14.95 -2.47 18.41
C PHE A 139 -14.04 -1.47 19.13
N ARG A 140 -13.90 -1.58 20.46
CA ARG A 140 -12.98 -0.73 21.24
C ARG A 140 -11.55 -0.87 20.78
N THR A 141 -11.11 -2.09 20.49
CA THR A 141 -9.75 -2.37 20.01
C THR A 141 -9.48 -1.74 18.64
N ALA A 142 -10.43 -1.88 17.69
CA ALA A 142 -10.34 -1.24 16.38
C ALA A 142 -10.32 0.29 16.48
N LEU A 143 -11.16 0.85 17.35
CA LEU A 143 -11.22 2.30 17.58
C LEU A 143 -9.92 2.84 18.20
N GLN A 144 -9.32 2.10 19.13
CA GLN A 144 -8.06 2.48 19.76
C GLN A 144 -6.90 2.48 18.76
N LEU A 145 -6.79 1.46 17.91
CA LEU A 145 -5.81 1.40 16.82
C LEU A 145 -5.92 2.58 15.84
N CYS A 146 -7.15 2.98 15.50
CA CYS A 146 -7.39 4.15 14.66
C CYS A 146 -7.02 5.47 15.35
N LYS A 147 -7.26 5.58 16.68
CA LYS A 147 -6.92 6.78 17.47
C LYS A 147 -5.42 6.94 17.67
N ASP A 148 -4.70 5.86 17.93
CA ASP A 148 -3.25 5.88 18.18
C ASP A 148 -2.43 6.23 16.91
N SER A 149 -3.10 6.28 15.75
CA SER A 149 -2.52 6.53 14.43
C SER A 149 -2.85 7.93 13.85
N ALA A 150 -3.56 8.79 14.58
CA ALA A 150 -3.98 10.12 14.09
C ALA A 150 -2.83 11.14 14.21
N PRO A 151 -2.38 11.72 13.08
CA PRO A 151 -3.21 12.72 12.39
C PRO A 151 -3.56 12.42 10.90
N ASN A 152 -3.20 11.25 10.35
CA ASN A 152 -3.22 11.02 8.89
C ASN A 152 -4.35 10.11 8.35
N LEU A 153 -5.35 9.71 9.16
CA LEU A 153 -6.40 8.80 8.70
C LEU A 153 -7.64 9.56 8.19
N GLN A 154 -8.00 9.30 6.92
CA GLN A 154 -9.28 9.73 6.32
C GLN A 154 -10.44 8.95 6.96
N LEU A 155 -10.85 9.41 8.14
CA LEU A 155 -11.96 8.88 8.96
C LEU A 155 -13.27 8.71 8.17
N SER A 156 -13.45 9.48 7.09
CA SER A 156 -14.65 9.48 6.25
C SER A 156 -14.98 8.12 5.63
N ASN A 157 -13.97 7.35 5.22
CA ASN A 157 -14.19 6.04 4.57
C ASN A 157 -14.58 4.95 5.57
N ILE A 158 -14.19 5.09 6.84
CA ILE A 158 -14.49 4.13 7.91
C ILE A 158 -15.95 4.27 8.36
N CYS A 159 -16.48 5.50 8.42
CA CYS A 159 -17.87 5.76 8.80
C CYS A 159 -18.90 5.31 7.76
N GLN A 160 -18.51 5.07 6.50
CA GLN A 160 -19.44 4.56 5.48
C GLN A 160 -19.67 3.04 5.56
N GLN A 161 -18.93 2.33 6.42
CA GLN A 161 -19.02 0.87 6.59
C GLN A 161 -19.74 0.44 7.89
N SER A 162 -20.27 1.40 8.65
CA SER A 162 -21.13 1.18 9.83
C SER A 162 -22.54 0.79 9.46
#